data_AF-J9ACK4-F1
#
_entry.id   AF-J9ACK4-F1
#
_cell.length_a   1.000
_cell.length_b   1.000
_cell.length_c   1.000
_cell.angle_alpha   90.00
_cell.angle_beta   90.00
_cell.angle_gamma   90.00
#
_symmetry.space_group_name_H-M   'P 1'
#
loop_
_entity.id
_entity.type
_entity.pdbx_description
1 polymer ?
#
loop_
_entity_poly.entity_id
_entity_poly.type
_entity_poly.pdbx_seq_one_letter_code
_entity_poly.pdbx_strand_id
1 'polypeptide(L)' 'MSNNKCALGQDEGRAEKILTRILKTYDRNLVPEAKGVDVDVEILIQQISEISEIHSSSKMHILLAQIWRDPNLSFQ' A
#
# COMPACT_ATOMS: atom_id res chain seq x y z
N MET A 1 -34.85 -5.49 27.68
CA MET A 1 -34.57 -5.51 26.23
C MET A 1 -33.37 -4.62 25.98
N SER A 2 -32.19 -5.21 25.76
CA SER A 2 -30.94 -4.46 25.55
C SER A 2 -30.88 -3.96 24.11
N ASN A 3 -30.81 -2.64 23.93
CA ASN A 3 -30.61 -1.98 22.65
C ASN A 3 -29.15 -2.17 22.21
N ASN A 4 -28.88 -3.27 21.51
CA ASN A 4 -27.59 -3.49 20.86
C ASN A 4 -27.58 -2.72 19.54
N LYS A 5 -27.36 -1.40 19.60
CA LYS A 5 -26.92 -0.66 18.42
C LYS A 5 -25.49 -1.10 18.12
N CYS A 6 -25.28 -1.85 17.04
CA CYS A 6 -23.94 -2.04 16.50
C CYS A 6 -23.30 -0.66 16.31
N ALA A 7 -22.16 -0.42 16.96
CA ALA A 7 -21.38 0.82 16.86
C ALA A 7 -20.64 0.92 15.51
N LEU A 8 -21.34 0.66 14.41
CA LEU A 8 -20.89 0.93 13.05
C LEU A 8 -20.85 2.46 12.91
N GLY A 9 -19.67 3.07 13.08
CA GLY A 9 -19.44 4.50 12.80
C GLY A 9 -18.68 5.29 13.85
N GLN A 10 -18.38 4.74 15.04
CA GLN A 10 -17.59 5.49 16.04
C GLN A 10 -16.08 5.50 15.75
N ASP A 11 -15.56 4.43 15.13
CA ASP A 11 -14.14 4.35 14.72
C ASP A 11 -13.87 4.93 13.33
N GLU A 12 -14.88 4.99 12.45
CA GLU A 12 -14.73 5.62 11.12
C GLU A 12 -14.33 7.09 11.24
N GLY A 13 -14.97 7.84 12.16
CA GLY A 13 -14.63 9.24 12.40
C GLY A 13 -13.21 9.45 12.96
N ARG A 14 -12.62 8.44 13.62
CA ARG A 14 -11.22 8.51 14.09
C ARG A 14 -10.24 8.28 12.95
N ALA A 15 -10.48 7.24 12.13
CA ALA A 15 -9.66 6.96 10.96
C ALA A 15 -9.70 8.12 9.95
N GLU A 16 -10.89 8.65 9.67
CA GLU A 16 -11.08 9.80 8.78
C GLU A 16 -10.29 11.02 9.27
N LYS A 17 -10.33 11.31 10.58
CA LYS A 17 -9.59 12.43 11.16
C LYS A 17 -8.07 12.25 11.08
N ILE A 18 -7.57 11.03 11.31
CA ILE A 18 -6.14 10.70 11.19
C ILE A 18 -5.69 10.89 9.75
N LEU A 19 -6.40 10.28 8.79
CA LEU A 19 -6.09 10.38 7.37
C LEU A 19 -6.13 11.82 6.87
N THR A 20 -7.17 12.58 7.23
CA THR A 20 -7.29 14.00 6.87
C THR A 20 -6.12 14.82 7.39
N ARG A 21 -5.63 14.52 8.60
CA ARG A 21 -4.49 15.24 9.20
C ARG A 21 -3.18 14.91 8.49
N ILE A 22 -2.90 13.62 8.26
CA ILE A 22 -1.65 13.16 7.61
C ILE A 22 -1.59 13.72 6.17
N LEU A 23 -2.68 13.55 5.41
CA LEU A 23 -2.70 13.88 3.98
C LEU A 23 -2.73 15.39 3.69
N LYS A 24 -3.05 16.23 4.69
CA LYS A 24 -3.07 17.70 4.52
C LYS A 24 -1.68 18.27 4.18
N THR A 25 -0.62 17.65 4.69
CA THR A 25 0.77 18.12 4.52
C THR A 25 1.64 17.17 3.72
N TYR A 26 1.09 16.03 3.30
CA TYR A 26 1.82 14.99 2.58
C TYR A 26 1.89 15.33 1.07
N ASP A 27 3.10 15.38 0.51
CA ASP A 27 3.31 15.47 -0.93
C ASP A 27 3.81 14.14 -1.48
N ARG A 28 2.96 13.48 -2.27
CA ARG A 28 3.24 12.16 -2.87
C ARG A 28 4.38 12.16 -3.89
N ASN A 29 4.82 13.33 -4.36
CA ASN A 29 5.89 13.44 -5.36
C ASN A 29 7.27 13.66 -4.72
N LEU A 30 7.33 13.81 -3.39
CA LEU A 30 8.58 13.93 -2.65
C LEU A 30 9.04 12.55 -2.16
N VAL A 31 10.35 12.32 -2.22
CA VAL A 31 10.96 11.15 -1.60
C VAL A 31 10.87 11.30 -0.07
N PRO A 32 10.48 10.26 0.68
CA PRO A 32 10.27 10.37 2.13
C PRO A 32 11.48 10.91 2.90
N GLU A 33 12.69 10.58 2.43
CA GLU A 33 13.96 11.03 2.98
C GLU A 33 14.93 11.45 1.87
N ALA A 34 15.75 12.46 2.12
CA ALA A 34 16.68 13.01 1.12
C ALA A 34 17.72 11.99 0.62
N LYS A 35 18.03 10.97 1.42
CA LYS A 35 18.97 9.89 1.05
C LYS A 35 18.29 8.71 0.37
N GLY A 36 16.98 8.75 0.18
CA GLY A 36 16.19 7.59 -0.25
C GLY A 36 15.74 6.74 0.94
N VAL A 37 14.93 5.72 0.64
CA VAL A 37 14.43 4.74 1.60
C VAL A 37 14.74 3.34 1.12
N ASP A 38 14.93 2.41 2.05
CA ASP A 38 15.05 0.99 1.73
C ASP A 38 13.66 0.45 1.37
N VAL A 39 13.58 -0.24 0.23
CA VAL A 39 12.35 -0.85 -0.29
C VAL A 39 12.55 -2.36 -0.35
N ASP A 40 11.75 -3.07 0.43
CA ASP A 40 11.66 -4.52 0.35
C ASP A 40 10.73 -4.90 -0.80
N VAL A 41 11.22 -5.72 -1.73
CA VAL A 41 10.49 -6.13 -2.94
C VAL A 41 10.27 -7.63 -2.93
N GLU A 42 9.02 -8.04 -3.09
CA GLU A 42 8.62 -9.44 -3.21
C GLU A 42 7.85 -9.64 -4.54
N ILE A 43 8.20 -10.70 -5.26
CA ILE A 43 7.55 -11.09 -6.51
C ILE A 43 6.98 -12.49 -6.34
N LEU A 44 5.66 -12.60 -6.46
CA LEU A 44 4.96 -13.88 -6.51
C LEU A 44 4.48 -14.13 -7.93
N ILE A 45 4.98 -15.20 -8.56
CA ILE A 45 4.49 -15.65 -9.87
C ILE A 45 3.16 -16.38 -9.65
N GLN A 46 2.09 -15.82 -10.19
CA GLN A 46 0.75 -16.43 -10.10
C GLN A 46 0.53 -17.40 -11.25
N GLN A 47 0.99 -17.04 -12.45
CA GLN A 47 0.86 -17.87 -13.65
C GLN A 47 1.91 -17.50 -14.70
N ILE A 48 2.41 -18.50 -15.41
CA ILE A 48 3.15 -18.31 -16.66
C ILE A 48 2.16 -18.58 -17.80
N SER A 49 1.83 -17.55 -18.58
CA SER A 49 0.74 -17.64 -19.57
C SER A 49 1.22 -18.03 -20.96
N GLU A 50 2.40 -17.58 -21.37
CA GLU A 50 2.99 -17.92 -22.66
C GLU A 50 4.50 -18.08 -22.52
N ILE A 51 5.05 -19.05 -23.24
CA ILE A 51 6.49 -19.22 -23.44
C ILE A 51 6.69 -19.37 -24.95
N SER A 52 7.49 -18.48 -25.53
CA SER A 52 7.89 -18.53 -26.94
C SER A 52 9.39 -18.78 -27.02
N GLU A 53 9.77 -19.99 -27.42
CA GLU A 53 11.18 -20.35 -27.62
C GLU A 53 11.77 -19.65 -28.85
N ILE A 54 11.00 -19.54 -29.94
CA ILE A 54 11.41 -18.86 -31.18
C ILE A 54 11.80 -17.40 -30.91
N HIS A 55 11.09 -16.73 -30.01
CA HIS A 55 11.34 -15.34 -29.63
C HIS A 55 12.09 -15.19 -28.30
N SER A 56 12.50 -16.30 -27.66
CA SER A 56 13.10 -16.33 -26.32
C SER A 56 12.39 -15.40 -25.32
N SER A 57 11.05 -15.44 -25.30
CA SER A 57 10.24 -14.55 -24.48
C SER A 57 9.15 -15.30 -23.73
N SER A 58 8.71 -14.73 -22.61
CA SER A 58 7.67 -15.30 -21.78
C SER A 58 6.73 -14.21 -21.27
N LYS A 59 5.46 -14.54 -21.12
CA LYS A 59 4.47 -13.70 -20.44
C LYS A 59 4.12 -14.33 -19.10
N MET A 60 4.10 -13.50 -18.06
CA MET A 60 3.83 -13.93 -16.69
C MET A 60 2.86 -12.97 -16.02
N HIS A 61 1.99 -13.52 -15.20
CA HIS A 61 1.15 -12.78 -14.27
C HIS A 61 1.84 -12.82 -12.91
N ILE A 62 2.25 -11.65 -12.44
CA ILE A 62 2.96 -11.50 -11.18
C ILE A 62 2.15 -10.63 -10.22
N LEU A 63 2.21 -10.98 -8.95
CA LEU A 63 1.90 -10.06 -7.86
C LEU A 63 3.22 -9.46 -7.38
N LEU A 64 3.32 -8.14 -7.48
CA LEU A 64 4.45 -7.37 -7.00
C LEU A 64 4.06 -6.70 -5.68
N ALA A 65 4.74 -7.06 -4.60
CA ALA A 65 4.62 -6.38 -3.32
C ALA A 65 5.87 -5.52 -3.09
N GLN A 66 5.66 -4.29 -2.64
CA GLN A 66 6.71 -3.35 -2.29
C GLN A 66 6.38 -2.76 -0.92
N ILE A 67 7.33 -2.80 -0.01
CA ILE A 67 7.17 -2.33 1.36
C ILE A 67 8.31 -1.38 1.67
N TRP A 68 7.98 -0.19 2.16
CA TRP A 68 8.95 0.80 2.62
C TRP A 68 8.37 1.56 3.83
N ARG A 69 9.26 2.22 4.58
CA ARG A 69 8.86 3.10 5.68
C ARG A 69 8.84 4.55 5.21
N ASP A 70 7.74 5.23 5.50
CA ASP A 70 7.60 6.68 5.26
C ASP A 70 7.33 7.39 6.59
N PRO A 71 8.31 8.15 7.13
CA PRO A 71 8.14 8.90 8.37
C PRO A 71 7.01 9.95 8.30
N ASN A 72 6.69 10.47 7.11
CA ASN A 72 5.69 11.52 6.93
C ASN A 72 4.25 11.01 7.06
N LEU A 73 4.06 9.69 7.00
CA LEU A 73 2.76 9.04 7.21
C LEU A 73 2.57 8.59 8.68
N SER A 74 3.44 9.00 9.60
CA SER A 74 3.31 8.68 11.03
C SER A 74 2.14 9.41 11.70
N PHE A 75 1.49 8.75 12.66
CA PHE A 75 0.37 9.30 13.43
C PHE A 75 0.37 8.78 14.88
N GLN A 76 -0.35 9.49 15.76
CA GLN A 76 -0.61 9.13 17.15
C GLN A 76 -2.11 9.20 17.45
#